data_AF-A0A2W5V3Q2-F1
#
_entry.id   AF-A0A2W5V3Q2-F1
#
_cell.length_a   1.000
_cell.length_b   1.000
_cell.length_c   1.000
_cell.angle_alpha   90.00
_cell.angle_beta   90.00
_cell.angle_gamma   90.00
#
_symmetry.space_group_name_H-M   'P 1'
#
loop_
_entity.id
_entity.type
_entity.pdbx_description
1 polymer ?
#
loop_
_entity_poly.entity_id
_entity_poly.type
_entity_poly.pdbx_seq_one_letter_code
_entity_poly.pdbx_strand_id
1 'polypeptide(L)'
;MRHNRSMISLSRSSRLLTLSGALVLGLCGAARAQEEVQVKTLVAPDYFSGAVADTGLPGDLWKDAAPGIMRDVLPRLAGPKPLSPAFASLARRALSTGANGPAGVGDDVEMGAARSLALIALGEAKGAAAILDRATGGPGSAALSMAQAEAALITGDDDKACQVEQALTVDRGAAYWLRLRAFCQLKAGQADAAQLTFQLAQQQTKDTDYARLMGAALAGTPPGAANLKNGVNYALSRRLNLDVQSAAALATASQALKPVATPAAGEAPEIKAGLDLTAAEASDLAFLRQAKTVPAFVEAARAAAPSIAALAKAGGPLQDPVLLARAAVAVGDVASAQAIRGRLTQDAIPGASATDLAILDALIAAGAGKVDNQVLSNLVSRGATGKSAQAAAVLLSSLGGTMDAETRTQFAAFDLGRPAASAARVQVLEDAAGAKRKGEAALLALSLALDAGASGPAPVDRARIAHALNRAGLSVDARAVVVEGLLGLAYAK
;
A
#
# COMPACT_ATOMS: atom_id res chain seq x y z
N MET A 1 76.62 55.30 12.46
CA MET A 1 75.88 56.19 11.53
C MET A 1 74.47 56.43 12.09
N ARG A 2 73.78 57.51 11.68
CA ARG A 2 72.61 58.07 12.38
C ARG A 2 71.27 57.42 11.99
N HIS A 3 70.38 57.25 12.99
CA HIS A 3 68.89 57.15 12.90
C HIS A 3 68.34 55.97 12.06
N ASN A 4 67.15 55.36 12.25
CA ASN A 4 66.03 55.41 13.20
C ASN A 4 65.31 54.03 13.10
N ARG A 5 64.41 53.54 13.98
CA ARG A 5 63.74 54.07 15.19
C ARG A 5 63.33 52.89 16.12
N SER A 6 63.04 53.21 17.39
CA SER A 6 61.99 52.73 18.31
C SER A 6 61.03 51.56 17.95
N MET A 7 60.49 50.75 18.87
CA MET A 7 60.58 50.60 20.35
C MET A 7 60.02 49.19 20.74
N ILE A 8 60.62 48.42 21.67
CA ILE A 8 60.30 48.31 23.12
C ILE A 8 58.82 47.96 23.40
N SER A 9 58.45 46.82 24.01
CA SER A 9 58.45 46.58 25.49
C SER A 9 58.27 45.06 25.80
N LEU A 10 59.19 44.34 26.46
CA LEU A 10 59.37 44.14 27.93
C LEU A 10 58.28 43.24 28.59
N SER A 11 58.61 42.01 29.02
CA SER A 11 59.10 41.58 30.37
C SER A 11 57.95 41.30 31.37
N ARG A 12 57.95 40.29 32.25
CA ARG A 12 58.95 39.71 33.19
C ARG A 12 58.65 38.19 33.37
N SER A 13 59.58 37.26 33.64
CA SER A 13 60.75 37.18 34.55
C SER A 13 60.44 37.02 36.05
N SER A 14 60.55 35.77 36.54
CA SER A 14 61.04 35.31 37.88
C SER A 14 60.94 33.76 37.86
N ARG A 15 61.96 32.89 38.09
CA ARG A 15 63.01 32.76 39.13
C ARG A 15 62.40 32.67 40.55
N LEU A 16 62.78 31.75 41.45
CA LEU A 16 63.90 30.78 41.53
C LEU A 16 63.63 29.76 42.69
N LEU A 17 64.53 28.77 42.90
CA LEU A 17 64.68 27.91 44.11
C LEU A 17 63.64 26.77 44.34
N THR A 18 63.95 25.63 45.00
CA THR A 18 65.08 24.66 44.93
C THR A 18 64.77 23.42 45.79
N LEU A 19 65.19 22.24 45.33
CA LEU A 19 65.52 20.98 46.08
C LEU A 19 64.50 20.26 47.00
N SER A 20 64.49 18.93 46.80
CA SER A 20 64.36 17.84 47.79
C SER A 20 63.00 17.47 48.38
N GLY A 21 62.67 16.17 48.28
CA GLY A 21 61.58 15.51 48.99
C GLY A 21 61.22 14.18 48.31
N ALA A 22 61.59 13.05 48.91
CA ALA A 22 61.34 11.73 48.33
C ALA A 22 60.09 11.06 48.93
N LEU A 23 59.58 10.08 48.16
CA LEU A 23 58.83 8.89 48.61
C LEU A 23 57.29 9.00 48.78
N VAL A 24 56.65 7.87 48.42
CA VAL A 24 55.34 7.34 48.88
C VAL A 24 54.09 7.55 48.00
N LEU A 25 53.60 6.40 47.49
CA LEU A 25 52.24 5.99 47.08
C LEU A 25 51.47 6.80 46.02
N GLY A 26 51.02 6.07 44.99
CA GLY A 26 50.09 6.57 43.99
C GLY A 26 48.62 6.37 44.38
N LEU A 27 47.77 7.19 43.76
CA LEU A 27 46.34 6.96 43.58
C LEU A 27 45.96 7.53 42.22
N CYS A 28 45.13 6.80 41.46
CA CYS A 28 44.84 7.11 40.06
C CYS A 28 44.02 8.41 39.91
N GLY A 29 44.69 9.50 39.53
CA GLY A 29 44.03 10.68 38.99
C GLY A 29 43.55 10.42 37.57
N ALA A 30 42.40 9.77 37.42
CA ALA A 30 41.76 9.60 36.11
C ALA A 30 41.31 10.97 35.57
N ALA A 31 42.13 11.56 34.68
CA ALA A 31 41.75 12.71 33.90
C ALA A 31 40.53 12.32 33.04
N ARG A 32 39.34 12.70 33.48
CA ARG A 32 38.12 12.51 32.68
C ARG A 32 38.23 13.44 31.48
N ALA A 33 38.52 12.87 30.32
CA ALA A 33 38.25 13.55 29.07
C ALA A 33 36.75 13.91 29.08
N GLN A 34 36.45 15.21 29.16
CA GLN A 34 35.12 15.69 28.82
C GLN A 34 35.02 15.59 27.31
N GLU A 35 34.56 14.42 26.84
CA GLU A 35 34.17 14.22 25.47
C GLU A 35 33.06 15.24 25.18
N GLU A 36 33.38 16.19 24.31
CA GLU A 36 32.50 17.29 23.98
C GLU A 36 31.27 16.70 23.28
N VAL A 37 30.14 16.64 24.00
CA VAL A 37 28.87 16.18 23.43
C VAL A 37 28.41 17.22 22.42
N GLN A 38 28.96 17.11 21.21
CA GLN A 38 28.61 17.89 20.04
C GLN A 38 27.15 17.58 19.70
N VAL A 39 26.23 18.36 20.25
CA VAL A 39 24.80 18.34 19.91
C VAL A 39 24.66 18.85 18.48
N LYS A 40 24.97 17.97 17.54
CA LYS A 40 24.75 18.18 16.13
C LYS A 40 23.25 18.32 15.95
N THR A 41 22.79 19.52 15.60
CA THR A 41 21.38 19.83 15.41
C THR A 41 20.80 18.83 14.43
N LEU A 42 19.90 17.95 14.90
CA LEU A 42 19.26 16.99 14.00
C LEU A 42 18.42 17.78 13.00
N VAL A 43 18.72 17.60 11.71
CA VAL A 43 17.86 18.06 10.64
C VAL A 43 16.48 17.43 10.85
N ALA A 44 15.42 18.20 10.62
CA ALA A 44 14.06 17.69 10.74
C ALA A 44 13.91 16.43 9.87
N PRO A 45 13.30 15.33 10.36
CA PRO A 45 13.10 14.14 9.56
C PRO A 45 12.28 14.46 8.30
N ASP A 46 12.74 13.98 7.15
CA ASP A 46 12.06 14.22 5.87
C ASP A 46 10.68 13.53 5.83
N TYR A 47 9.79 13.95 4.92
CA TYR A 47 8.40 13.45 4.87
C TYR A 47 8.27 11.96 4.50
N PHE A 48 9.36 11.28 4.12
CA PHE A 48 9.41 9.86 3.75
C PHE A 48 10.09 8.99 4.83
N SER A 49 10.99 9.58 5.63
CA SER A 49 11.74 8.92 6.70
C SER A 49 10.86 8.30 7.80
N GLY A 50 9.71 8.90 8.09
CA GLY A 50 8.74 8.35 9.05
C GLY A 50 8.07 7.08 8.54
N ALA A 51 8.30 5.94 9.21
CA ALA A 51 7.64 4.68 8.91
C ALA A 51 6.16 4.67 9.38
N VAL A 52 5.31 3.98 8.62
CA VAL A 52 3.92 3.67 8.98
C VAL A 52 3.79 2.24 9.50
N ALA A 53 4.56 1.31 8.94
CA ALA A 53 4.58 -0.10 9.33
C ALA A 53 5.99 -0.68 9.15
N ASP A 54 6.27 -1.84 9.77
CA ASP A 54 7.38 -2.69 9.34
C ASP A 54 6.96 -3.40 8.05
N THR A 55 7.72 -3.17 6.99
CA THR A 55 7.45 -3.66 5.64
C THR A 55 8.48 -4.70 5.19
N GLY A 56 9.55 -4.92 5.95
CA GLY A 56 10.73 -5.67 5.52
C GLY A 56 11.46 -5.07 4.30
N LEU A 57 11.22 -3.79 3.96
CA LEU A 57 12.01 -3.04 2.99
C LEU A 57 13.06 -2.19 3.73
N PRO A 58 14.24 -1.96 3.13
CA PRO A 58 15.34 -1.28 3.82
C PRO A 58 15.12 0.25 3.85
N GLY A 59 15.72 0.92 4.83
CA GLY A 59 15.66 2.38 4.99
C GLY A 59 16.34 3.20 3.87
N ASP A 60 17.03 2.53 2.93
CA ASP A 60 17.58 3.12 1.70
C ASP A 60 16.73 2.82 0.45
N LEU A 61 15.45 2.43 0.62
CA LEU A 61 14.53 2.07 -0.46
C LEU A 61 14.54 3.04 -1.66
N TRP A 62 14.58 4.35 -1.40
CA TRP A 62 14.52 5.41 -2.41
C TRP A 62 15.89 5.90 -2.90
N LYS A 63 16.98 5.27 -2.44
CA LYS A 63 18.34 5.58 -2.88
C LYS A 63 18.45 5.42 -4.40
N ASP A 64 19.08 6.40 -5.05
CA ASP A 64 19.31 6.48 -6.49
C ASP A 64 18.03 6.44 -7.36
N ALA A 65 16.85 6.65 -6.76
CA ALA A 65 15.58 6.80 -7.48
C ALA A 65 15.43 8.22 -8.03
N ALA A 66 15.09 8.35 -9.32
CA ALA A 66 14.98 9.63 -9.99
C ALA A 66 13.84 10.49 -9.40
N PRO A 67 14.13 11.70 -8.88
CA PRO A 67 13.12 12.58 -8.29
C PRO A 67 11.94 12.87 -9.21
N GLY A 68 12.18 12.99 -10.53
CA GLY A 68 11.12 13.22 -11.53
C GLY A 68 10.12 12.07 -11.64
N ILE A 69 10.55 10.81 -11.49
CA ILE A 69 9.66 9.64 -11.52
C ILE A 69 8.74 9.66 -10.28
N MET A 70 9.29 9.99 -9.10
CA MET A 70 8.46 10.07 -7.89
C MET A 70 7.44 11.22 -7.98
N ARG A 71 7.82 12.39 -8.54
CA ARG A 71 6.89 13.51 -8.75
C ARG A 71 5.77 13.23 -9.77
N ASP A 72 6.03 12.44 -10.83
CA ASP A 72 4.96 11.99 -11.74
C ASP A 72 4.03 10.97 -11.07
N VAL A 73 4.59 9.94 -10.45
CA VAL A 73 3.83 8.75 -10.04
C VAL A 73 3.08 8.95 -8.73
N LEU A 74 3.70 9.58 -7.72
CA LEU A 74 3.15 9.61 -6.37
C LEU A 74 1.79 10.31 -6.27
N PRO A 75 1.57 11.52 -6.85
CA PRO A 75 0.27 12.18 -6.78
C PRO A 75 -0.85 11.38 -7.46
N ARG A 76 -0.51 10.57 -8.48
CA ARG A 76 -1.47 9.74 -9.23
C ARG A 76 -1.99 8.55 -8.40
N LEU A 77 -1.29 8.12 -7.35
CA LEU A 77 -1.70 7.02 -6.47
C LEU A 77 -2.91 7.38 -5.59
N ALA A 78 -3.12 8.66 -5.31
CA ALA A 78 -4.33 9.18 -4.65
C ALA A 78 -5.48 9.47 -5.63
N GLY A 79 -5.29 9.18 -6.93
CA GLY A 79 -6.24 9.51 -7.99
C GLY A 79 -7.50 8.63 -8.02
N PRO A 80 -8.51 8.98 -8.84
CA PRO A 80 -9.80 8.29 -8.90
C PRO A 80 -9.76 6.91 -9.56
N LYS A 81 -8.63 6.51 -10.17
CA LYS A 81 -8.44 5.19 -10.77
C LYS A 81 -7.73 4.28 -9.75
N PRO A 82 -8.42 3.30 -9.14
CA PRO A 82 -7.77 2.39 -8.20
C PRO A 82 -6.83 1.43 -8.93
N LEU A 83 -5.76 1.03 -8.24
CA LEU A 83 -4.91 -0.08 -8.62
C LEU A 83 -5.63 -1.43 -8.40
N SER A 84 -5.16 -2.49 -9.06
CA SER A 84 -5.54 -3.86 -8.68
C SER A 84 -4.89 -4.26 -7.34
N PRO A 85 -5.48 -5.20 -6.57
CA PRO A 85 -5.03 -5.58 -5.23
C PRO A 85 -3.52 -5.78 -5.04
N ALA A 86 -2.83 -6.47 -5.95
CA ALA A 86 -1.39 -6.72 -5.86
C ALA A 86 -0.56 -5.44 -5.99
N PHE A 87 -0.95 -4.54 -6.91
CA PHE A 87 -0.28 -3.25 -7.08
C PHE A 87 -0.64 -2.26 -5.97
N ALA A 88 -1.88 -2.30 -5.44
CA ALA A 88 -2.25 -1.55 -4.24
C ALA A 88 -1.42 -2.01 -3.03
N SER A 89 -1.17 -3.32 -2.89
CA SER A 89 -0.29 -3.89 -1.87
C SER A 89 1.16 -3.41 -2.02
N LEU A 90 1.72 -3.45 -3.24
CA LEU A 90 3.06 -2.90 -3.54
C LEU A 90 3.15 -1.41 -3.20
N ALA A 91 2.16 -0.61 -3.62
CA ALA A 91 2.14 0.83 -3.33
C ALA A 91 2.11 1.08 -1.82
N ARG A 92 1.23 0.38 -1.10
CA ARG A 92 1.12 0.46 0.37
C ARG A 92 2.44 0.07 1.03
N ARG A 93 3.04 -1.07 0.65
CA ARG A 93 4.30 -1.56 1.21
C ARG A 93 5.46 -0.59 0.95
N ALA A 94 5.58 -0.05 -0.26
CA ALA A 94 6.62 0.92 -0.58
C ALA A 94 6.43 2.23 0.20
N LEU A 95 5.22 2.80 0.20
CA LEU A 95 4.95 4.10 0.84
C LEU A 95 4.94 4.04 2.37
N SER A 96 4.56 2.91 2.97
CA SER A 96 4.59 2.73 4.44
C SER A 96 6.00 2.52 5.00
N THR A 97 6.99 2.28 4.15
CA THR A 97 8.39 2.13 4.56
C THR A 97 8.95 3.49 4.98
N GLY A 98 9.58 3.55 6.17
CA GLY A 98 10.38 4.71 6.57
C GLY A 98 11.74 4.67 5.89
N ALA A 99 11.95 5.53 4.91
CA ALA A 99 13.18 5.61 4.14
C ALA A 99 13.37 7.05 3.65
N ASN A 100 14.61 7.55 3.68
CA ASN A 100 14.89 8.93 3.27
C ASN A 100 14.45 9.16 1.82
N GLY A 101 13.76 10.27 1.56
CA GLY A 101 13.25 10.59 0.23
C GLY A 101 14.37 10.89 -0.77
N PRO A 102 14.10 10.82 -2.09
CA PRO A 102 15.04 11.33 -3.09
C PRO A 102 15.36 12.81 -2.85
N ALA A 103 16.55 13.25 -3.26
CA ALA A 103 17.00 14.62 -3.04
C ALA A 103 16.01 15.66 -3.59
N GLY A 104 15.61 16.62 -2.75
CA GLY A 104 14.60 17.64 -3.07
C GLY A 104 13.16 17.12 -3.17
N VAL A 105 12.90 15.86 -2.84
CA VAL A 105 11.56 15.27 -2.70
C VAL A 105 11.26 14.95 -1.23
N GLY A 106 12.26 14.49 -0.47
CA GLY A 106 12.11 14.25 0.97
C GLY A 106 11.62 15.47 1.75
N ASP A 107 12.16 16.66 1.46
CA ASP A 107 11.87 17.92 2.16
C ASP A 107 10.67 18.70 1.57
N ASP A 108 10.10 18.21 0.47
CA ASP A 108 9.03 18.89 -0.27
C ASP A 108 7.67 18.60 0.37
N VAL A 109 7.02 19.66 0.90
CA VAL A 109 5.74 19.58 1.61
C VAL A 109 4.61 19.00 0.75
N GLU A 110 4.61 19.27 -0.56
CA GLU A 110 3.60 18.76 -1.48
C GLU A 110 3.85 17.27 -1.80
N MET A 111 5.11 16.82 -1.73
CA MET A 111 5.45 15.40 -1.85
C MET A 111 5.14 14.63 -0.57
N GLY A 112 5.31 15.24 0.60
CA GLY A 112 4.80 14.73 1.87
C GLY A 112 3.27 14.60 1.86
N ALA A 113 2.56 15.61 1.36
CA ALA A 113 1.12 15.55 1.15
C ALA A 113 0.72 14.43 0.19
N ALA A 114 1.40 14.30 -0.96
CA ALA A 114 1.12 13.25 -1.94
C ALA A 114 1.36 11.84 -1.36
N ARG A 115 2.41 11.62 -0.56
CA ARG A 115 2.65 10.37 0.18
C ARG A 115 1.48 10.05 1.12
N SER A 116 1.07 11.03 1.92
CA SER A 116 0.00 10.85 2.91
C SER A 116 -1.37 10.62 2.25
N LEU A 117 -1.72 11.37 1.20
CA LEU A 117 -2.96 11.16 0.45
C LEU A 117 -2.99 9.79 -0.24
N ALA A 118 -1.86 9.34 -0.80
CA ALA A 118 -1.76 8.00 -1.38
C ALA A 118 -1.92 6.90 -0.31
N LEU A 119 -1.29 7.04 0.87
CA LEU A 119 -1.47 6.12 1.99
C LEU A 119 -2.94 6.06 2.47
N ILE A 120 -3.60 7.22 2.61
CA ILE A 120 -5.02 7.31 2.95
C ILE A 120 -5.87 6.59 1.89
N ALA A 121 -5.68 6.90 0.60
CA ALA A 121 -6.39 6.26 -0.51
C ALA A 121 -6.20 4.74 -0.56
N LEU A 122 -5.04 4.25 -0.13
CA LEU A 122 -4.69 2.83 -0.02
C LEU A 122 -5.22 2.15 1.25
N GLY A 123 -5.90 2.87 2.15
CA GLY A 123 -6.49 2.32 3.39
C GLY A 123 -5.66 2.50 4.66
N GLU A 124 -4.51 3.19 4.59
CA GLU A 124 -3.59 3.39 5.72
C GLU A 124 -3.82 4.71 6.46
N ALA A 125 -5.08 5.16 6.60
CA ALA A 125 -5.41 6.45 7.20
C ALA A 125 -4.89 6.61 8.65
N LYS A 126 -4.95 5.54 9.46
CA LYS A 126 -4.37 5.52 10.83
C LYS A 126 -2.85 5.68 10.82
N GLY A 127 -2.18 5.05 9.86
CA GLY A 127 -0.74 5.17 9.65
C GLY A 127 -0.34 6.56 9.18
N ALA A 128 -1.08 7.11 8.21
CA ALA A 128 -0.92 8.46 7.71
C ALA A 128 -1.10 9.51 8.82
N ALA A 129 -2.13 9.37 9.68
CA ALA A 129 -2.30 10.25 10.85
C ALA A 129 -1.06 10.26 11.75
N ALA A 130 -0.51 9.09 12.07
CA ALA A 130 0.64 8.96 12.95
C ALA A 130 1.95 9.56 12.40
N ILE A 131 2.11 9.70 11.07
CA ILE A 131 3.24 10.46 10.48
C ILE A 131 2.93 11.96 10.38
N LEU A 132 1.68 12.30 10.05
CA LEU A 132 1.20 13.68 9.88
C LEU A 132 1.17 14.50 11.17
N ASP A 133 1.07 13.84 12.33
CA ASP A 133 1.12 14.50 13.65
C ASP A 133 2.48 15.10 14.01
N ARG A 134 3.52 14.74 13.24
CA ARG A 134 4.87 15.31 13.35
C ARG A 134 5.25 16.18 12.14
N ALA A 135 4.35 16.31 11.16
CA ALA A 135 4.59 17.04 9.93
C ALA A 135 4.44 18.55 10.14
N THR A 136 5.44 19.32 9.74
CA THR A 136 5.40 20.79 9.71
C THR A 136 4.76 21.31 8.42
N GLY A 137 4.47 22.61 8.34
CA GLY A 137 4.05 23.27 7.09
C GLY A 137 2.57 23.13 6.71
N GLY A 138 1.79 22.30 7.43
CA GLY A 138 0.36 22.06 7.16
C GLY A 138 -0.45 23.32 6.82
N PRO A 139 -0.51 24.36 7.69
CA PRO A 139 -1.28 25.59 7.44
C PRO A 139 -1.00 26.30 6.10
N GLY A 140 0.22 26.16 5.56
CA GLY A 140 0.64 26.75 4.28
C GLY A 140 0.50 25.83 3.06
N SER A 141 0.10 24.56 3.24
CA SER A 141 -0.11 23.59 2.17
C SER A 141 -1.54 23.03 2.23
N ALA A 142 -2.35 23.37 1.22
CA ALA A 142 -3.71 22.87 1.11
C ALA A 142 -3.76 21.34 0.94
N ALA A 143 -2.76 20.74 0.27
CA ALA A 143 -2.69 19.29 0.11
C ALA A 143 -2.31 18.59 1.42
N LEU A 144 -1.33 19.12 2.18
CA LEU A 144 -0.92 18.51 3.45
C LEU A 144 -2.02 18.63 4.51
N SER A 145 -2.67 19.79 4.58
CA SER A 145 -3.86 19.97 5.44
C SER A 145 -4.99 19.03 5.02
N MET A 146 -5.23 18.81 3.72
CA MET A 146 -6.26 17.88 3.27
C MET A 146 -5.95 16.44 3.73
N ALA A 147 -4.68 16.03 3.67
CA ALA A 147 -4.26 14.73 4.20
C ALA A 147 -4.49 14.61 5.71
N GLN A 148 -4.17 15.67 6.48
CA GLN A 148 -4.41 15.73 7.92
C GLN A 148 -5.91 15.63 8.26
N ALA A 149 -6.75 16.37 7.54
CA ALA A 149 -8.19 16.37 7.73
C ALA A 149 -8.84 15.02 7.34
N GLU A 150 -8.54 14.45 6.16
CA GLU A 150 -9.09 13.15 5.77
C GLU A 150 -8.65 12.04 6.71
N ALA A 151 -7.37 11.99 7.12
CA ALA A 151 -6.91 10.98 8.08
C ALA A 151 -7.65 11.10 9.43
N ALA A 152 -7.86 12.32 9.93
CA ALA A 152 -8.61 12.57 11.15
C ALA A 152 -10.09 12.16 11.03
N LEU A 153 -10.79 12.56 9.96
CA LEU A 153 -12.19 12.19 9.71
C LEU A 153 -12.41 10.67 9.58
N ILE A 154 -11.47 9.97 8.92
CA ILE A 154 -11.51 8.51 8.76
C ILE A 154 -11.22 7.79 10.08
N THR A 155 -10.32 8.33 10.91
CA THR A 155 -10.01 7.76 12.25
C THR A 155 -10.99 8.16 13.34
N GLY A 156 -11.97 9.02 13.05
CA GLY A 156 -13.01 9.47 13.98
C GLY A 156 -12.70 10.75 14.76
N ASP A 157 -11.53 11.35 14.53
CA ASP A 157 -11.08 12.59 15.18
C ASP A 157 -11.61 13.83 14.45
N ASP A 158 -12.93 14.02 14.55
CA ASP A 158 -13.62 15.13 13.88
C ASP A 158 -13.21 16.51 14.43
N ASP A 159 -12.70 16.60 15.67
CA ASP A 159 -12.24 17.87 16.26
C ASP A 159 -10.91 18.31 15.65
N LYS A 160 -9.95 17.39 15.49
CA LYS A 160 -8.68 17.65 14.79
C LYS A 160 -8.90 18.03 13.33
N ALA A 161 -9.83 17.38 12.63
CA ALA A 161 -10.19 17.76 11.27
C ALA A 161 -10.68 19.22 11.18
N CYS A 162 -11.48 19.67 12.15
CA CYS A 162 -11.95 21.05 12.24
C CYS A 162 -10.85 22.04 12.65
N GLN A 163 -9.91 21.65 13.52
CA GLN A 163 -8.74 22.47 13.84
C GLN A 163 -7.85 22.70 12.61
N VAL A 164 -7.65 21.67 11.77
CA VAL A 164 -6.89 21.76 10.52
C VAL A 164 -7.58 22.71 9.52
N GLU A 165 -8.90 22.64 9.35
CA GLU A 165 -9.65 23.58 8.51
C GLU A 165 -9.51 25.04 8.99
N GLN A 166 -9.58 25.26 10.30
CA GLN A 166 -9.47 26.59 10.89
C GLN A 166 -8.05 27.16 10.77
N ALA A 167 -7.02 26.33 10.91
CA ALA A 167 -5.61 26.72 10.84
C ALA A 167 -5.12 26.98 9.41
N LEU A 168 -5.77 26.41 8.38
CA LEU A 168 -5.40 26.56 6.98
C LEU A 168 -5.41 28.04 6.55
N THR A 169 -4.29 28.52 5.99
CA THR A 169 -4.16 29.91 5.52
C THR A 169 -4.32 30.07 4.00
N VAL A 170 -4.16 28.99 3.24
CA VAL A 170 -4.18 28.98 1.75
C VAL A 170 -5.40 28.23 1.20
N ASP A 171 -5.83 28.56 -0.02
CA ASP A 171 -6.90 27.87 -0.78
C ASP A 171 -8.22 27.59 -0.03
N ARG A 172 -8.53 28.42 0.98
CA ARG A 172 -9.68 28.24 1.90
C ARG A 172 -11.06 28.28 1.24
N GLY A 173 -11.12 28.64 -0.04
CA GLY A 173 -12.32 28.70 -0.88
C GLY A 173 -12.54 27.46 -1.75
N ALA A 174 -11.60 26.51 -1.81
CA ALA A 174 -11.78 25.29 -2.60
C ALA A 174 -12.96 24.45 -2.08
N ALA A 175 -13.61 23.72 -2.99
CA ALA A 175 -14.83 22.96 -2.70
C ALA A 175 -14.64 21.89 -1.61
N TYR A 176 -13.43 21.38 -1.35
CA TYR A 176 -13.15 20.54 -0.20
C TYR A 176 -13.30 21.31 1.12
N TRP A 177 -12.58 22.42 1.26
CA TRP A 177 -12.52 23.22 2.48
C TRP A 177 -13.86 23.86 2.84
N LEU A 178 -14.67 24.25 1.85
CA LEU A 178 -16.03 24.72 2.10
C LEU A 178 -16.94 23.62 2.67
N ARG A 179 -16.84 22.37 2.18
CA ARG A 179 -17.62 21.24 2.70
C ARG A 179 -17.22 20.89 4.14
N LEU A 180 -15.92 20.84 4.41
CA LEU A 180 -15.41 20.59 5.77
C LEU A 180 -15.78 21.73 6.74
N ARG A 181 -15.63 23.00 6.33
CA ARG A 181 -16.01 24.17 7.15
C ARG A 181 -17.49 24.14 7.53
N ALA A 182 -18.37 23.86 6.59
CA ALA A 182 -19.81 23.79 6.86
C ALA A 182 -20.14 22.65 7.86
N PHE A 183 -19.53 21.47 7.70
CA PHE A 183 -19.63 20.39 8.68
C PHE A 183 -19.14 20.82 10.07
N CYS A 184 -18.00 21.51 10.15
CA CYS A 184 -17.41 21.98 11.40
C CYS A 184 -18.25 23.07 12.09
N GLN A 185 -18.83 24.00 11.32
CA GLN A 185 -19.79 24.99 11.83
C GLN A 185 -21.05 24.31 12.39
N LEU A 186 -21.58 23.31 11.69
CA LEU A 186 -22.71 22.51 12.19
C LEU A 186 -22.35 21.71 13.44
N LYS A 187 -21.14 21.15 13.51
CA LYS A 187 -20.61 20.49 14.71
C LYS A 187 -20.54 21.45 15.90
N ALA A 188 -20.12 22.69 15.67
CA ALA A 188 -20.06 23.77 16.66
C ALA A 188 -21.43 24.44 16.97
N GLY A 189 -22.55 23.94 16.42
CA GLY A 189 -23.89 24.49 16.65
C GLY A 189 -24.21 25.79 15.89
N GLN A 190 -23.34 26.22 14.98
CA GLN A 190 -23.46 27.47 14.21
C GLN A 190 -24.30 27.25 12.95
N ALA A 191 -25.58 26.92 13.12
CA ALA A 191 -26.47 26.47 12.02
C ALA A 191 -26.56 27.47 10.85
N ASP A 192 -26.74 28.77 11.11
CA ASP A 192 -26.86 29.80 10.06
C ASP A 192 -25.56 29.95 9.26
N ALA A 193 -24.41 29.91 9.93
CA ALA A 193 -23.10 29.96 9.28
C ALA A 193 -22.85 28.70 8.45
N ALA A 194 -23.19 27.52 8.98
CA ALA A 194 -23.11 26.25 8.27
C ALA A 194 -24.01 26.23 7.02
N GLN A 195 -25.22 26.78 7.10
CA GLN A 195 -26.16 26.90 5.98
C GLN A 195 -25.61 27.80 4.86
N LEU A 196 -25.00 28.95 5.20
CA LEU A 196 -24.39 29.84 4.22
C LEU A 196 -23.15 29.19 3.55
N THR A 197 -22.26 28.60 4.34
CA THR A 197 -21.08 27.89 3.81
C THR A 197 -21.48 26.69 2.96
N PHE A 198 -22.54 25.97 3.35
CA PHE A 198 -23.12 24.88 2.56
C PHE A 198 -23.60 25.37 1.19
N GLN A 199 -24.34 26.48 1.12
CA GLN A 199 -24.77 27.06 -0.16
C GLN A 199 -23.59 27.45 -1.05
N LEU A 200 -22.52 28.04 -0.48
CA LEU A 200 -21.30 28.38 -1.21
C LEU A 200 -20.56 27.12 -1.72
N ALA A 201 -20.48 26.05 -0.92
CA ALA A 201 -19.90 24.78 -1.34
C ALA A 201 -20.65 24.19 -2.56
N GLN A 202 -21.98 24.24 -2.53
CA GLN A 202 -22.84 23.75 -3.61
C GLN A 202 -22.73 24.57 -4.90
N GLN A 203 -22.42 25.88 -4.80
CA GLN A 203 -22.13 26.73 -5.96
C GLN A 203 -20.77 26.39 -6.60
N GLN A 204 -19.76 26.07 -5.79
CA GLN A 204 -18.43 25.70 -6.27
C GLN A 204 -18.38 24.31 -6.91
N THR A 205 -19.06 23.32 -6.33
CA THR A 205 -19.13 21.96 -6.91
C THR A 205 -20.41 21.26 -6.48
N LYS A 206 -21.14 20.73 -7.46
CA LYS A 206 -22.37 19.95 -7.23
C LYS A 206 -22.02 18.53 -6.77
N ASP A 207 -21.93 18.32 -5.47
CA ASP A 207 -21.82 17.01 -4.83
C ASP A 207 -23.18 16.58 -4.27
N THR A 208 -23.85 15.62 -4.91
CA THR A 208 -25.21 15.19 -4.53
C THR A 208 -25.26 14.37 -3.25
N ASP A 209 -24.18 13.65 -2.91
CA ASP A 209 -24.13 12.85 -1.69
C ASP A 209 -23.89 13.74 -0.47
N TYR A 210 -22.93 14.66 -0.58
CA TYR A 210 -22.71 15.69 0.43
C TYR A 210 -23.96 16.56 0.62
N ALA A 211 -24.60 17.00 -0.47
CA ALA A 211 -25.82 17.82 -0.40
C ALA A 211 -26.96 17.16 0.38
N ARG A 212 -27.17 15.86 0.14
CA ARG A 212 -28.18 15.05 0.84
C ARG A 212 -27.87 14.95 2.33
N LEU A 213 -26.64 14.55 2.68
CA LEU A 213 -26.25 14.36 4.09
C LEU A 213 -26.21 15.68 4.86
N MET A 214 -25.57 16.71 4.31
CA MET A 214 -25.47 18.02 4.96
C MET A 214 -26.84 18.71 5.05
N GLY A 215 -27.65 18.64 3.99
CA GLY A 215 -29.01 19.18 3.99
C GLY A 215 -29.91 18.50 5.02
N ALA A 216 -29.83 17.18 5.16
CA ALA A 216 -30.53 16.45 6.21
C ALA A 216 -30.06 16.83 7.62
N ALA A 217 -28.74 17.00 7.80
CA ALA A 217 -28.16 17.39 9.09
C ALA A 217 -28.46 18.85 9.49
N LEU A 218 -28.73 19.74 8.52
CA LEU A 218 -29.14 21.13 8.74
C LEU A 218 -30.66 21.27 8.96
N ALA A 219 -31.48 20.57 8.17
CA ALA A 219 -32.93 20.72 8.16
C ALA A 219 -33.69 19.67 8.99
N GLY A 220 -33.00 18.68 9.57
CA GLY A 220 -33.63 17.59 10.33
C GLY A 220 -34.46 16.62 9.48
N THR A 221 -34.23 16.55 8.17
CA THR A 221 -34.98 15.68 7.25
C THR A 221 -34.37 14.27 7.17
N PRO A 222 -35.12 13.24 6.71
CA PRO A 222 -34.59 11.89 6.60
C PRO A 222 -33.38 11.80 5.65
N PRO A 223 -32.18 11.39 6.13
CA PRO A 223 -30.94 11.45 5.34
C PRO A 223 -30.78 10.31 4.32
N GLY A 224 -31.54 9.21 4.45
CA GLY A 224 -31.34 7.99 3.69
C GLY A 224 -30.12 7.18 4.15
N ALA A 225 -29.50 6.42 3.25
CA ALA A 225 -28.36 5.56 3.58
C ALA A 225 -27.06 6.33 3.87
N ALA A 226 -26.18 5.73 4.68
CA ALA A 226 -24.83 6.23 4.91
C ALA A 226 -24.03 6.32 3.58
N ASN A 227 -23.04 7.22 3.53
CA ASN A 227 -22.15 7.34 2.38
C ASN A 227 -20.70 7.36 2.84
N LEU A 228 -19.91 6.43 2.32
CA LEU A 228 -18.52 6.18 2.74
C LEU A 228 -17.52 6.52 1.61
N LYS A 229 -17.85 7.49 0.74
CA LYS A 229 -16.98 7.86 -0.40
C LYS A 229 -15.76 8.70 0.00
N ASN A 230 -15.85 9.50 1.06
CA ASN A 230 -14.78 10.39 1.57
C ASN A 230 -14.99 10.65 3.08
N GLY A 231 -13.97 11.22 3.75
CA GLY A 231 -13.99 11.48 5.18
C GLY A 231 -15.15 12.36 5.64
N VAL A 232 -15.47 13.43 4.90
CA VAL A 232 -16.57 14.36 5.25
C VAL A 232 -17.94 13.65 5.22
N ASN A 233 -18.21 12.85 4.18
CA ASN A 233 -19.46 12.08 4.07
C ASN A 233 -19.55 10.99 5.15
N TYR A 234 -18.43 10.38 5.52
CA TYR A 234 -18.36 9.41 6.62
C TYR A 234 -18.64 10.07 7.98
N ALA A 235 -18.02 11.21 8.27
CA ALA A 235 -18.26 11.96 9.49
C ALA A 235 -19.71 12.48 9.59
N LEU A 236 -20.29 12.96 8.49
CA LEU A 236 -21.72 13.27 8.40
C LEU A 236 -22.59 12.03 8.65
N SER A 237 -22.25 10.88 8.06
CA SER A 237 -22.99 9.63 8.28
C SER A 237 -22.94 9.18 9.74
N ARG A 238 -21.78 9.29 10.41
CA ARG A 238 -21.62 9.05 11.85
C ARG A 238 -22.47 10.03 12.67
N ARG A 239 -22.42 11.34 12.38
CA ARG A 239 -23.20 12.39 13.07
C ARG A 239 -24.72 12.18 12.95
N LEU A 240 -25.18 11.66 11.81
CA LEU A 240 -26.57 11.34 11.53
C LEU A 240 -27.01 9.98 12.11
N ASN A 241 -26.14 9.28 12.86
CA ASN A 241 -26.37 7.94 13.41
C ASN A 241 -26.78 6.89 12.36
N LEU A 242 -26.19 6.97 11.16
CA LEU A 242 -26.49 6.04 10.06
C LEU A 242 -25.69 4.75 10.21
N ASP A 243 -26.28 3.64 9.75
CA ASP A 243 -25.60 2.36 9.71
C ASP A 243 -24.49 2.33 8.64
N VAL A 244 -23.27 2.65 9.07
CA VAL A 244 -22.03 2.58 8.29
C VAL A 244 -21.53 1.15 8.04
N GLN A 245 -22.13 0.14 8.70
CA GLN A 245 -21.82 -1.30 8.53
C GLN A 245 -22.77 -1.97 7.52
N SER A 246 -23.89 -1.32 7.18
CA SER A 246 -24.86 -1.84 6.20
C SER A 246 -24.21 -2.20 4.86
N ALA A 247 -24.73 -3.25 4.20
CA ALA A 247 -24.26 -3.66 2.88
C ALA A 247 -24.30 -2.52 1.85
N ALA A 248 -25.28 -1.60 1.96
CA ALA A 248 -25.37 -0.41 1.11
C ALA A 248 -24.26 0.62 1.41
N ALA A 249 -23.90 0.83 2.68
CA ALA A 249 -22.77 1.67 3.07
C ALA A 249 -21.45 1.09 2.52
N LEU A 250 -21.19 -0.18 2.79
CA LEU A 250 -19.99 -0.91 2.36
C LEU A 250 -19.85 -0.96 0.83
N ALA A 251 -20.94 -1.10 0.09
CA ALA A 251 -20.93 -1.06 -1.38
C ALA A 251 -20.51 0.31 -1.95
N THR A 252 -20.62 1.39 -1.18
CA THR A 252 -20.17 2.75 -1.57
C THR A 252 -18.86 3.17 -0.91
N ALA A 253 -18.26 2.31 -0.08
CA ALA A 253 -17.06 2.64 0.67
C ALA A 253 -15.84 2.78 -0.25
N SER A 254 -15.14 3.91 -0.14
CA SER A 254 -13.83 4.08 -0.77
C SER A 254 -12.81 3.15 -0.11
N GLN A 255 -11.74 2.84 -0.84
CA GLN A 255 -10.66 1.97 -0.33
C GLN A 255 -10.02 2.53 0.95
N ALA A 256 -10.05 3.86 1.13
CA ALA A 256 -9.61 4.56 2.33
C ALA A 256 -10.47 4.24 3.58
N LEU A 257 -11.78 4.08 3.38
CA LEU A 257 -12.76 3.90 4.45
C LEU A 257 -13.08 2.43 4.75
N LYS A 258 -12.86 1.50 3.80
CA LYS A 258 -13.08 0.06 4.05
C LYS A 258 -12.46 -0.47 5.35
N PRO A 259 -11.18 -0.18 5.71
CA PRO A 259 -10.57 -0.78 6.90
C PRO A 259 -11.16 -0.32 8.23
N VAL A 260 -11.88 0.82 8.25
CA VAL A 260 -12.63 1.31 9.43
C VAL A 260 -14.14 1.05 9.32
N ALA A 261 -14.63 0.75 8.12
CA ALA A 261 -16.03 0.45 7.84
C ALA A 261 -16.34 -1.04 7.97
N THR A 262 -15.39 -1.95 7.75
CA THR A 262 -15.54 -3.36 8.17
C THR A 262 -15.10 -3.52 9.62
N PRO A 263 -15.75 -4.38 10.43
CA PRO A 263 -15.25 -4.72 11.76
C PRO A 263 -13.82 -5.22 11.68
N ALA A 264 -13.00 -4.92 12.69
CA ALA A 264 -11.63 -5.41 12.73
C ALA A 264 -11.63 -6.95 12.71
N ALA A 265 -10.89 -7.56 11.78
CA ALA A 265 -10.64 -9.00 11.72
C ALA A 265 -9.77 -9.53 12.89
N GLY A 266 -9.76 -8.82 14.02
CA GLY A 266 -9.16 -9.21 15.31
C GLY A 266 -10.09 -10.04 16.19
N GLU A 267 -11.39 -10.07 15.87
CA GLU A 267 -12.30 -11.14 16.27
C GLU A 267 -12.72 -11.92 15.02
N ALA A 268 -11.76 -12.62 14.41
CA ALA A 268 -12.13 -13.91 13.84
C ALA A 268 -12.74 -14.70 14.99
N PRO A 269 -14.03 -15.10 14.94
CA PRO A 269 -14.57 -15.91 16.02
C PRO A 269 -13.69 -17.15 16.13
N GLU A 270 -13.16 -17.44 17.32
CA GLU A 270 -12.75 -18.79 17.64
C GLU A 270 -13.90 -19.68 17.19
N ILE A 271 -13.65 -20.54 16.20
CA ILE A 271 -14.70 -21.31 15.56
C ILE A 271 -15.32 -22.18 16.64
N LYS A 272 -16.48 -21.74 17.16
CA LYS A 272 -17.22 -22.46 18.18
C LYS A 272 -17.42 -23.87 17.66
N ALA A 273 -16.98 -24.85 18.43
CA ALA A 273 -17.14 -26.26 18.09
C ALA A 273 -18.63 -26.52 17.80
N GLY A 274 -18.98 -26.75 16.54
CA GLY A 274 -20.36 -26.71 16.05
C GLY A 274 -20.61 -25.94 14.74
N LEU A 275 -19.59 -25.36 14.09
CA LEU A 275 -19.75 -24.83 12.73
C LEU A 275 -20.10 -25.97 11.75
N ASP A 276 -21.25 -25.87 11.07
CA ASP A 276 -21.57 -26.75 9.94
C ASP A 276 -20.68 -26.37 8.74
N LEU A 277 -19.59 -27.13 8.59
CA LEU A 277 -18.63 -26.95 7.51
C LEU A 277 -19.26 -27.13 6.12
N THR A 278 -20.33 -27.91 6.00
CA THR A 278 -21.05 -28.14 4.74
C THR A 278 -21.83 -26.90 4.33
N ALA A 279 -22.56 -26.29 5.28
CA ALA A 279 -23.29 -25.04 5.08
C ALA A 279 -22.33 -23.86 4.84
N ALA A 280 -21.19 -23.83 5.55
CA ALA A 280 -20.13 -22.85 5.32
C ALA A 280 -19.56 -22.96 3.90
N GLU A 281 -19.16 -24.17 3.47
CA GLU A 281 -18.65 -24.40 2.11
C GLU A 281 -19.66 -23.95 1.03
N ALA A 282 -20.94 -24.32 1.18
CA ALA A 282 -21.97 -23.93 0.23
C ALA A 282 -22.14 -22.40 0.12
N SER A 283 -22.05 -21.69 1.26
CA SER A 283 -22.09 -20.22 1.32
C SER A 283 -20.86 -19.58 0.65
N ASP A 284 -19.66 -20.03 1.04
CA ASP A 284 -18.38 -19.52 0.50
C ASP A 284 -18.31 -19.71 -1.02
N LEU A 285 -18.69 -20.89 -1.52
CA LEU A 285 -18.74 -21.16 -2.95
C LEU A 285 -19.76 -20.29 -3.69
N ALA A 286 -20.88 -19.91 -3.06
CA ALA A 286 -21.83 -18.98 -3.66
C ALA A 286 -21.20 -17.58 -3.81
N PHE A 287 -20.54 -17.05 -2.77
CA PHE A 287 -19.85 -15.75 -2.85
C PHE A 287 -18.68 -15.76 -3.86
N LEU A 288 -17.83 -16.79 -3.83
CA LEU A 288 -16.70 -16.94 -4.74
C LEU A 288 -17.13 -17.03 -6.22
N ARG A 289 -18.26 -17.70 -6.51
CA ARG A 289 -18.82 -17.80 -7.88
C ARG A 289 -19.55 -16.53 -8.34
N GLN A 290 -20.04 -15.71 -7.41
CA GLN A 290 -20.62 -14.41 -7.74
C GLN A 290 -19.57 -13.37 -8.16
N ALA A 291 -18.34 -13.45 -7.64
CA ALA A 291 -17.25 -12.57 -8.04
C ALA A 291 -16.95 -12.65 -9.55
N LYS A 292 -17.07 -11.52 -10.26
CA LYS A 292 -16.80 -11.41 -11.72
C LYS A 292 -15.48 -10.69 -12.05
N THR A 293 -14.74 -10.27 -11.04
CA THR A 293 -13.46 -9.57 -11.18
C THR A 293 -12.49 -10.08 -10.10
N VAL A 294 -11.18 -10.01 -10.37
CA VAL A 294 -10.16 -10.43 -9.40
C VAL A 294 -10.26 -9.66 -8.07
N PRO A 295 -10.49 -8.33 -8.03
CA PRO A 295 -10.73 -7.63 -6.77
C PRO A 295 -11.91 -8.20 -5.98
N ALA A 296 -13.05 -8.46 -6.63
CA ALA A 296 -14.21 -9.06 -5.94
C ALA A 296 -13.93 -10.48 -5.44
N PHE A 297 -13.12 -11.25 -6.16
CA PHE A 297 -12.73 -12.61 -5.77
C PHE A 297 -11.79 -12.61 -4.55
N VAL A 298 -10.81 -11.70 -4.51
CA VAL A 298 -9.90 -11.55 -3.36
C VAL A 298 -10.66 -11.14 -2.09
N GLU A 299 -11.66 -10.26 -2.20
CA GLU A 299 -12.49 -9.86 -1.05
C GLU A 299 -13.38 -11.03 -0.57
N ALA A 300 -14.01 -11.78 -1.49
CA ALA A 300 -14.78 -12.98 -1.16
C ALA A 300 -13.90 -14.08 -0.53
N ALA A 301 -12.70 -14.30 -1.06
CA ALA A 301 -11.72 -15.23 -0.51
C ALA A 301 -11.24 -14.81 0.89
N ARG A 302 -11.11 -13.50 1.17
CA ARG A 302 -10.79 -12.97 2.50
C ARG A 302 -11.89 -13.26 3.52
N ALA A 303 -13.16 -13.12 3.13
CA ALA A 303 -14.29 -13.48 3.98
C ALA A 303 -14.35 -15.01 4.26
N ALA A 304 -14.10 -15.83 3.25
CA ALA A 304 -14.10 -17.29 3.34
C ALA A 304 -12.80 -17.90 3.95
N ALA A 305 -11.78 -17.10 4.26
CA ALA A 305 -10.48 -17.63 4.68
C ALA A 305 -10.54 -18.53 5.94
N PRO A 306 -11.29 -18.20 7.03
CA PRO A 306 -11.34 -19.05 8.22
C PRO A 306 -12.02 -20.42 7.98
N SER A 307 -13.10 -20.43 7.20
CA SER A 307 -13.83 -21.65 6.83
C SER A 307 -13.03 -22.51 5.85
N ILE A 308 -12.36 -21.91 4.85
CA ILE A 308 -11.45 -22.62 3.94
C ILE A 308 -10.32 -23.30 4.71
N ALA A 309 -9.71 -22.62 5.69
CA ALA A 309 -8.66 -23.21 6.53
C ALA A 309 -9.21 -24.37 7.41
N ALA A 310 -10.42 -24.24 7.95
CA ALA A 310 -11.08 -25.30 8.70
C ALA A 310 -11.40 -26.52 7.82
N LEU A 311 -11.94 -26.32 6.61
CA LEU A 311 -12.20 -27.35 5.60
C LEU A 311 -10.91 -28.06 5.17
N ALA A 312 -9.86 -27.29 4.88
CA ALA A 312 -8.55 -27.81 4.54
C ALA A 312 -7.99 -28.70 5.66
N LYS A 313 -8.13 -28.29 6.94
CA LYS A 313 -7.73 -29.10 8.10
C LYS A 313 -8.61 -30.33 8.33
N ALA A 314 -9.92 -30.24 8.10
CA ALA A 314 -10.88 -31.30 8.39
C ALA A 314 -10.72 -32.56 7.53
N GLY A 315 -10.20 -32.44 6.31
CA GLY A 315 -9.86 -33.61 5.47
C GLY A 315 -11.02 -34.23 4.68
N GLY A 316 -12.24 -33.71 4.83
CA GLY A 316 -13.44 -34.20 4.15
C GLY A 316 -13.44 -33.97 2.63
N PRO A 317 -14.39 -34.59 1.91
CA PRO A 317 -14.65 -34.27 0.50
C PRO A 317 -15.13 -32.82 0.36
N LEU A 318 -14.79 -32.20 -0.76
CA LEU A 318 -15.14 -30.81 -1.08
C LEU A 318 -15.93 -30.77 -2.39
N GLN A 319 -16.92 -29.88 -2.48
CA GLN A 319 -17.77 -29.66 -3.65
C GLN A 319 -17.01 -29.03 -4.83
N ASP A 320 -16.05 -28.15 -4.53
CA ASP A 320 -15.23 -27.46 -5.53
C ASP A 320 -13.83 -27.16 -4.98
N PRO A 321 -12.98 -28.21 -4.86
CA PRO A 321 -11.68 -28.09 -4.22
C PRO A 321 -10.73 -27.16 -4.98
N VAL A 322 -10.90 -27.00 -6.31
CA VAL A 322 -10.08 -26.10 -7.11
C VAL A 322 -10.42 -24.64 -6.84
N LEU A 323 -11.71 -24.28 -6.71
CA LEU A 323 -12.10 -22.91 -6.36
C LEU A 323 -11.65 -22.53 -4.95
N LEU A 324 -11.81 -23.44 -3.97
CA LEU A 324 -11.37 -23.22 -2.58
C LEU A 324 -9.84 -23.10 -2.47
N ALA A 325 -9.08 -23.94 -3.18
CA ALA A 325 -7.62 -23.82 -3.22
C ALA A 325 -7.15 -22.52 -3.91
N ARG A 326 -7.82 -22.08 -4.97
CA ARG A 326 -7.56 -20.77 -5.61
C ARG A 326 -7.84 -19.61 -4.65
N ALA A 327 -8.93 -19.68 -3.88
CA ALA A 327 -9.26 -18.69 -2.85
C ALA A 327 -8.23 -18.67 -1.71
N ALA A 328 -7.77 -19.83 -1.24
CA ALA A 328 -6.69 -19.92 -0.24
C ALA A 328 -5.39 -19.24 -0.71
N VAL A 329 -4.95 -19.49 -1.95
CA VAL A 329 -3.77 -18.79 -2.53
C VAL A 329 -4.02 -17.29 -2.65
N ALA A 330 -5.23 -16.85 -3.02
CA ALA A 330 -5.57 -15.43 -3.19
C ALA A 330 -5.41 -14.59 -1.91
N VAL A 331 -5.52 -15.22 -0.73
CA VAL A 331 -5.29 -14.58 0.58
C VAL A 331 -3.92 -14.89 1.19
N GLY A 332 -3.08 -15.68 0.51
CA GLY A 332 -1.75 -16.07 0.98
C GLY A 332 -1.70 -17.35 1.81
N ASP A 333 -2.82 -18.06 2.01
CA ASP A 333 -2.86 -19.36 2.69
C ASP A 333 -2.46 -20.50 1.73
N VAL A 334 -1.16 -20.54 1.44
CA VAL A 334 -0.55 -21.57 0.60
C VAL A 334 -0.62 -22.95 1.27
N ALA A 335 -0.66 -23.02 2.60
CA ALA A 335 -0.72 -24.28 3.34
C ALA A 335 -2.06 -24.99 3.15
N SER A 336 -3.18 -24.27 3.29
CA SER A 336 -4.51 -24.81 2.98
C SER A 336 -4.65 -25.17 1.51
N ALA A 337 -4.13 -24.34 0.59
CA ALA A 337 -4.13 -24.64 -0.84
C ALA A 337 -3.39 -25.94 -1.17
N GLN A 338 -2.20 -26.16 -0.57
CA GLN A 338 -1.43 -27.40 -0.70
C GLN A 338 -2.16 -28.61 -0.09
N ALA A 339 -2.77 -28.46 1.09
CA ALA A 339 -3.52 -29.52 1.74
C ALA A 339 -4.76 -29.96 0.93
N ILE A 340 -5.45 -29.01 0.29
CA ILE A 340 -6.56 -29.31 -0.63
C ILE A 340 -6.02 -29.97 -1.91
N ARG A 341 -5.02 -29.37 -2.57
CA ARG A 341 -4.45 -29.86 -3.84
C ARG A 341 -3.85 -31.26 -3.72
N GLY A 342 -3.23 -31.60 -2.59
CA GLY A 342 -2.64 -32.92 -2.32
C GLY A 342 -3.64 -34.08 -2.26
N ARG A 343 -4.94 -33.79 -2.09
CA ARG A 343 -6.03 -34.79 -2.12
C ARG A 343 -6.58 -35.04 -3.53
N LEU A 344 -6.20 -34.21 -4.49
CA LEU A 344 -6.65 -34.27 -5.88
C LEU A 344 -5.76 -35.23 -6.70
N THR A 345 -5.81 -36.52 -6.34
CA THR A 345 -4.99 -37.59 -6.94
C THR A 345 -5.75 -38.45 -7.96
N GLN A 346 -7.00 -38.09 -8.31
CA GLN A 346 -7.80 -38.79 -9.31
C GLN A 346 -7.73 -38.07 -10.66
N ASP A 347 -7.73 -38.84 -11.76
CA ASP A 347 -7.61 -38.31 -13.13
C ASP A 347 -8.81 -37.44 -13.56
N ALA A 348 -9.97 -37.65 -12.94
CA ALA A 348 -11.19 -36.89 -13.18
C ALA A 348 -11.62 -36.15 -11.90
N ILE A 349 -11.40 -34.83 -11.87
CA ILE A 349 -11.86 -33.95 -10.80
C ILE A 349 -13.09 -33.18 -11.30
N PRO A 350 -14.25 -33.30 -10.64
CA PRO A 350 -15.47 -32.60 -11.07
C PRO A 350 -15.24 -31.10 -11.27
N GLY A 351 -15.57 -30.61 -12.46
CA GLY A 351 -15.48 -29.18 -12.80
C GLY A 351 -14.09 -28.64 -13.13
N ALA A 352 -13.01 -29.44 -13.08
CA ALA A 352 -11.65 -28.96 -13.36
C ALA A 352 -10.99 -29.71 -14.53
N SER A 353 -10.47 -28.96 -15.51
CA SER A 353 -9.64 -29.54 -16.58
C SER A 353 -8.20 -29.80 -16.09
N ALA A 354 -7.45 -30.63 -16.80
CA ALA A 354 -6.02 -30.81 -16.52
C ALA A 354 -5.21 -29.49 -16.68
N THR A 355 -5.72 -28.51 -17.42
CA THR A 355 -5.15 -27.14 -17.49
C THR A 355 -5.51 -26.32 -16.25
N ASP A 356 -6.71 -26.46 -15.69
CA ASP A 356 -7.09 -25.82 -14.42
C ASP A 356 -6.22 -26.26 -13.25
N LEU A 357 -5.84 -27.55 -13.23
CA LEU A 357 -4.92 -28.12 -12.26
C LEU A 357 -3.50 -27.59 -12.45
N ALA A 358 -2.99 -27.53 -13.68
CA ALA A 358 -1.67 -26.94 -13.96
C ALA A 358 -1.61 -25.46 -13.55
N ILE A 359 -2.69 -24.69 -13.75
CA ILE A 359 -2.80 -23.30 -13.29
C ILE A 359 -2.89 -23.21 -11.76
N LEU A 360 -3.55 -24.16 -11.08
CA LEU A 360 -3.56 -24.25 -9.62
C LEU A 360 -2.16 -24.60 -9.05
N ASP A 361 -1.44 -25.50 -9.70
CA ASP A 361 -0.05 -25.83 -9.35
C ASP A 361 0.86 -24.60 -9.55
N ALA A 362 0.64 -23.81 -10.61
CA ALA A 362 1.30 -22.53 -10.85
C ALA A 362 1.02 -21.50 -9.73
N LEU A 363 -0.24 -21.40 -9.29
CA LEU A 363 -0.67 -20.51 -8.21
C LEU A 363 0.01 -20.89 -6.88
N ILE A 364 0.03 -22.18 -6.55
CA ILE A 364 0.68 -22.70 -5.33
C ILE A 364 2.20 -22.46 -5.40
N ALA A 365 2.84 -22.72 -6.53
CA ALA A 365 4.27 -22.46 -6.75
C ALA A 365 4.63 -20.96 -6.59
N ALA A 366 3.84 -20.09 -7.22
CA ALA A 366 4.00 -18.63 -7.13
C ALA A 366 3.80 -18.13 -5.69
N GLY A 367 2.73 -18.57 -5.01
CA GLY A 367 2.46 -18.22 -3.61
C GLY A 367 3.55 -18.70 -2.65
N ALA A 368 4.02 -19.95 -2.81
CA ALA A 368 5.12 -20.51 -2.03
C ALA A 368 6.47 -19.79 -2.28
N GLY A 369 6.60 -19.04 -3.38
CA GLY A 369 7.87 -18.44 -3.81
C GLY A 369 8.90 -19.46 -4.29
N LYS A 370 8.44 -20.63 -4.79
CA LYS A 370 9.27 -21.66 -5.39
C LYS A 370 8.79 -21.89 -6.81
N VAL A 371 9.55 -21.45 -7.81
CA VAL A 371 9.27 -21.85 -9.20
C VAL A 371 9.73 -23.29 -9.37
N ASP A 372 8.77 -24.20 -9.41
CA ASP A 372 9.02 -25.59 -9.74
C ASP A 372 9.15 -25.72 -11.27
N ASN A 373 10.31 -26.18 -11.73
CA ASN A 373 10.60 -26.37 -13.15
C ASN A 373 9.65 -27.38 -13.80
N GLN A 374 9.18 -28.40 -13.07
CA GLN A 374 8.24 -29.40 -13.58
C GLN A 374 6.84 -28.80 -13.80
N VAL A 375 6.39 -27.94 -12.87
CA VAL A 375 5.14 -27.18 -13.04
C VAL A 375 5.25 -26.25 -14.24
N LEU A 376 6.38 -25.56 -14.40
CA LEU A 376 6.64 -24.68 -15.53
C LEU A 376 6.65 -25.44 -16.87
N SER A 377 7.37 -26.56 -16.98
CA SER A 377 7.41 -27.37 -18.21
C SER A 377 6.04 -27.98 -18.56
N ASN A 378 5.24 -28.40 -17.57
CA ASN A 378 3.87 -28.89 -17.76
C ASN A 378 2.93 -27.77 -18.29
N LEU A 379 3.06 -26.54 -17.79
CA LEU A 379 2.36 -25.38 -18.36
C LEU A 379 2.82 -25.08 -19.79
N VAL A 380 4.11 -25.17 -20.07
CA VAL A 380 4.66 -24.88 -21.40
C VAL A 380 4.15 -25.87 -22.44
N SER A 381 4.19 -27.17 -22.14
CA SER A 381 3.62 -28.22 -23.00
C SER A 381 2.13 -27.99 -23.31
N ARG A 382 1.34 -27.56 -22.31
CA ARG A 382 -0.08 -27.19 -22.47
C ARG A 382 -0.27 -25.87 -23.23
N GLY A 383 0.72 -25.00 -23.20
CA GLY A 383 0.76 -23.75 -23.95
C GLY A 383 0.71 -23.95 -25.47
N ALA A 384 1.13 -25.11 -25.98
CA ALA A 384 1.04 -25.43 -27.41
C ALA A 384 -0.38 -25.33 -27.99
N THR A 385 -1.43 -25.54 -27.18
CA THR A 385 -2.83 -25.51 -27.62
C THR A 385 -3.73 -24.55 -26.83
N GLY A 386 -3.30 -24.07 -25.65
CA GLY A 386 -4.12 -23.23 -24.76
C GLY A 386 -3.51 -21.87 -24.44
N LYS A 387 -4.16 -20.77 -24.85
CA LYS A 387 -3.74 -19.39 -24.54
C LYS A 387 -3.63 -19.10 -23.03
N SER A 388 -4.52 -19.68 -22.23
CA SER A 388 -4.45 -19.57 -20.76
C SER A 388 -3.21 -20.25 -20.17
N ALA A 389 -2.78 -21.38 -20.73
CA ALA A 389 -1.55 -22.07 -20.34
C ALA A 389 -0.30 -21.28 -20.77
N GLN A 390 -0.29 -20.66 -21.97
CA GLN A 390 0.79 -19.75 -22.39
C GLN A 390 0.94 -18.56 -21.42
N ALA A 391 -0.17 -17.90 -21.10
CA ALA A 391 -0.19 -16.78 -20.16
C ALA A 391 0.26 -17.21 -18.75
N ALA A 392 -0.19 -18.37 -18.27
CA ALA A 392 0.22 -18.92 -16.98
C ALA A 392 1.72 -19.28 -16.91
N ALA A 393 2.26 -19.91 -17.96
CA ALA A 393 3.68 -20.24 -18.05
C ALA A 393 4.55 -18.98 -17.99
N VAL A 394 4.18 -17.93 -18.73
CA VAL A 394 4.94 -16.67 -18.77
C VAL A 394 4.86 -15.89 -17.46
N LEU A 395 3.68 -15.87 -16.83
CA LEU A 395 3.52 -15.30 -15.49
C LEU A 395 4.38 -16.05 -14.47
N LEU A 396 4.38 -17.39 -14.46
CA LEU A 396 5.19 -18.18 -13.54
C LEU A 396 6.70 -17.99 -13.80
N SER A 397 7.14 -18.00 -15.06
CA SER A 397 8.56 -17.82 -15.42
C SER A 397 9.12 -16.45 -15.03
N SER A 398 8.27 -15.43 -14.88
CA SER A 398 8.73 -14.10 -14.43
C SER A 398 9.36 -14.13 -13.03
N LEU A 399 8.95 -15.08 -12.18
CA LEU A 399 9.52 -15.31 -10.85
C LEU A 399 10.86 -16.05 -10.89
N GLY A 400 11.33 -16.49 -12.06
CA GLY A 400 12.54 -17.27 -12.26
C GLY A 400 12.23 -18.71 -12.69
N GLY A 401 13.05 -19.66 -12.23
CA GLY A 401 13.05 -21.03 -12.71
C GLY A 401 13.96 -21.23 -13.93
N THR A 402 14.22 -22.49 -14.29
CA THR A 402 15.06 -22.86 -15.44
C THR A 402 14.30 -23.80 -16.36
N MET A 403 14.35 -23.51 -17.66
CA MET A 403 13.78 -24.33 -18.72
C MET A 403 14.89 -25.06 -19.47
N ASP A 404 14.67 -26.33 -19.83
CA ASP A 404 15.55 -27.06 -20.75
C ASP A 404 15.50 -26.48 -22.18
N ALA A 405 16.23 -27.08 -23.11
CA ALA A 405 16.30 -26.59 -24.49
C ALA A 405 14.96 -26.69 -25.24
N GLU A 406 14.21 -27.77 -25.06
CA GLU A 406 12.94 -27.99 -25.76
C GLU A 406 11.85 -27.05 -25.21
N THR A 407 11.74 -26.98 -23.89
CA THR A 407 10.84 -26.09 -23.16
C THR A 407 11.06 -24.63 -23.56
N ARG A 408 12.33 -24.20 -23.70
CA ARG A 408 12.64 -22.84 -24.21
C ARG A 408 12.20 -22.63 -25.66
N THR A 409 12.37 -23.62 -26.53
CA THR A 409 11.92 -23.54 -27.93
C THR A 409 10.40 -23.44 -28.03
N GLN A 410 9.66 -24.23 -27.25
CA GLN A 410 8.20 -24.16 -27.18
C GLN A 410 7.72 -22.81 -26.62
N PHE A 411 8.32 -22.36 -25.51
CA PHE A 411 7.98 -21.09 -24.85
C PHE A 411 8.24 -19.87 -25.75
N ALA A 412 9.30 -19.88 -26.55
CA ALA A 412 9.62 -18.81 -27.49
C ALA A 412 8.59 -18.64 -28.62
N ALA A 413 7.71 -19.62 -28.84
CA ALA A 413 6.67 -19.59 -29.86
C ALA A 413 5.30 -19.08 -29.36
N PHE A 414 5.19 -18.64 -28.10
CA PHE A 414 3.91 -18.21 -27.52
C PHE A 414 3.41 -16.85 -28.05
N ASP A 415 2.10 -16.76 -28.30
CA ASP A 415 1.40 -15.53 -28.64
C ASP A 415 0.68 -14.97 -27.40
N LEU A 416 1.30 -13.97 -26.80
CA LEU A 416 0.82 -13.30 -25.58
C LEU A 416 0.00 -12.04 -25.89
N GLY A 417 -0.29 -11.79 -27.16
CA GLY A 417 -0.91 -10.56 -27.63
C GLY A 417 0.00 -9.33 -27.53
N ARG A 418 -0.58 -8.17 -27.86
CA ARG A 418 0.15 -6.91 -27.93
C ARG A 418 0.26 -6.26 -26.53
N PRO A 419 1.47 -5.89 -26.08
CA PRO A 419 1.64 -5.12 -24.84
C PRO A 419 1.03 -3.72 -24.97
N ALA A 420 0.41 -3.25 -23.89
CA ALA A 420 -0.13 -1.90 -23.75
C ALA A 420 0.85 -0.96 -23.02
N ALA A 421 1.78 -1.50 -22.23
CA ALA A 421 2.81 -0.74 -21.54
C ALA A 421 3.71 0.05 -22.51
N SER A 422 4.07 1.27 -22.13
CA SER A 422 5.04 2.08 -22.88
C SER A 422 6.41 1.41 -22.86
N ALA A 423 6.95 1.07 -24.05
CA ALA A 423 8.25 0.43 -24.19
C ALA A 423 9.39 1.21 -23.52
N ALA A 424 9.33 2.55 -23.56
CA ALA A 424 10.31 3.40 -22.87
C ALA A 424 10.25 3.24 -21.33
N ARG A 425 9.04 3.23 -20.73
CA ARG A 425 8.89 2.99 -19.28
C ARG A 425 9.27 1.56 -18.88
N VAL A 426 9.02 0.57 -19.75
CA VAL A 426 9.48 -0.81 -19.54
C VAL A 426 11.01 -0.90 -19.57
N GLN A 427 11.68 -0.20 -20.48
CA GLN A 427 13.15 -0.17 -20.51
C GLN A 427 13.73 0.42 -19.22
N VAL A 428 13.26 1.59 -18.80
CA VAL A 428 13.74 2.22 -17.54
C VAL A 428 13.43 1.35 -16.32
N LEU A 429 12.32 0.60 -16.33
CA LEU A 429 11.98 -0.36 -15.28
C LEU A 429 12.98 -1.54 -15.23
N GLU A 430 13.36 -2.11 -16.37
CA GLU A 430 14.38 -3.17 -16.44
C GLU A 430 15.77 -2.66 -16.06
N ASP A 431 16.11 -1.41 -16.39
CA ASP A 431 17.37 -0.77 -16.01
C ASP A 431 17.41 -0.52 -14.48
N ALA A 432 16.32 -0.02 -13.89
CA ALA A 432 16.17 0.12 -12.44
C ALA A 432 16.26 -1.24 -11.72
N ALA A 433 15.63 -2.28 -12.28
CA ALA A 433 15.67 -3.64 -11.75
C ALA A 433 17.07 -4.26 -11.82
N GLY A 434 17.77 -4.09 -12.95
CA GLY A 434 19.16 -4.52 -13.13
C GLY A 434 20.12 -3.83 -12.15
N ALA A 435 19.93 -2.52 -11.94
CA ALA A 435 20.68 -1.71 -10.98
C ALA A 435 20.23 -1.89 -9.51
N LYS A 436 19.26 -2.79 -9.21
CA LYS A 436 18.70 -3.04 -7.86
C LYS A 436 18.08 -1.80 -7.19
N ARG A 437 17.66 -0.79 -7.97
CA ARG A 437 17.04 0.46 -7.48
C ARG A 437 15.57 0.22 -7.12
N LYS A 438 15.35 -0.45 -5.99
CA LYS A 438 14.05 -0.98 -5.51
C LYS A 438 12.92 0.05 -5.56
N GLY A 439 13.12 1.24 -5.00
CA GLY A 439 12.10 2.28 -4.98
C GLY A 439 11.72 2.77 -6.38
N GLU A 440 12.68 2.95 -7.29
CA GLU A 440 12.39 3.34 -8.67
C GLU A 440 11.67 2.24 -9.45
N ALA A 441 12.11 0.99 -9.30
CA ALA A 441 11.44 -0.16 -9.91
C ALA A 441 9.98 -0.31 -9.42
N ALA A 442 9.73 -0.08 -8.13
CA ALA A 442 8.37 -0.03 -7.57
C ALA A 442 7.54 1.11 -8.19
N LEU A 443 8.07 2.34 -8.26
CA LEU A 443 7.35 3.48 -8.85
C LEU A 443 7.04 3.27 -10.34
N LEU A 444 7.96 2.72 -11.12
CA LEU A 444 7.73 2.44 -12.54
C LEU A 444 6.72 1.30 -12.75
N ALA A 445 6.77 0.25 -11.93
CA ALA A 445 5.75 -0.80 -11.91
C ALA A 445 4.35 -0.22 -11.61
N LEU A 446 4.24 0.68 -10.63
CA LEU A 446 3.01 1.38 -10.28
C LEU A 446 2.54 2.35 -11.37
N SER A 447 3.46 3.07 -12.04
CA SER A 447 3.15 3.93 -13.18
C SER A 447 2.46 3.16 -14.31
N LEU A 448 2.94 1.96 -14.62
CA LEU A 448 2.35 1.07 -15.63
C LEU A 448 1.02 0.47 -15.16
N ALA A 449 0.90 0.10 -13.87
CA ALA A 449 -0.34 -0.43 -13.31
C ALA A 449 -1.47 0.61 -13.22
N LEU A 450 -1.15 1.88 -12.94
CA LEU A 450 -2.12 3.00 -12.91
C LEU A 450 -2.82 3.22 -14.25
N ASP A 451 -2.13 2.95 -15.37
CA ASP A 451 -2.71 3.09 -16.71
C ASP A 451 -3.73 1.96 -17.01
N ALA A 452 -3.52 0.78 -16.42
CA ALA A 452 -4.42 -0.38 -16.54
C ALA A 452 -5.57 -0.38 -15.50
N GLY A 453 -5.40 0.32 -14.37
CA GLY A 453 -6.43 0.50 -13.35
C GLY A 453 -6.79 -0.78 -12.58
N ALA A 454 -8.07 -0.90 -12.20
CA ALA A 454 -8.56 -1.90 -11.22
C ALA A 454 -8.34 -3.36 -11.62
N SER A 455 -8.30 -3.65 -12.92
CA SER A 455 -8.04 -4.99 -13.47
C SER A 455 -6.54 -5.35 -13.50
N GLY A 456 -5.68 -4.33 -13.37
CA GLY A 456 -4.23 -4.43 -13.53
C GLY A 456 -3.80 -4.75 -14.97
N PRO A 457 -2.48 -4.79 -15.24
CA PRO A 457 -1.95 -5.02 -16.58
C PRO A 457 -2.31 -6.40 -17.16
N ALA A 458 -2.38 -6.46 -18.49
CA ALA A 458 -2.53 -7.70 -19.26
C ALA A 458 -1.35 -8.67 -19.00
N PRO A 459 -1.51 -9.99 -19.21
CA PRO A 459 -0.50 -10.99 -18.80
C PRO A 459 0.93 -10.72 -19.29
N VAL A 460 1.10 -10.23 -20.53
CA VAL A 460 2.43 -9.90 -21.09
C VAL A 460 3.13 -8.76 -20.34
N ASP A 461 2.41 -7.68 -20.02
CA ASP A 461 2.97 -6.53 -19.29
C ASP A 461 3.14 -6.86 -17.81
N ARG A 462 2.18 -7.60 -17.24
CA ARG A 462 2.21 -8.10 -15.87
C ARG A 462 3.42 -8.99 -15.60
N ALA A 463 3.76 -9.90 -16.53
CA ALA A 463 4.93 -10.75 -16.42
C ALA A 463 6.25 -9.95 -16.51
N ARG A 464 6.34 -8.96 -17.40
CA ARG A 464 7.50 -8.04 -17.46
C ARG A 464 7.68 -7.28 -16.14
N ILE A 465 6.60 -6.71 -15.62
CA ILE A 465 6.62 -5.98 -14.34
C ILE A 465 7.02 -6.90 -13.18
N ALA A 466 6.45 -8.11 -13.09
CA ALA A 466 6.82 -9.08 -12.07
C ALA A 466 8.29 -9.52 -12.18
N HIS A 467 8.81 -9.70 -13.40
CA HIS A 467 10.21 -10.03 -13.63
C HIS A 467 11.14 -8.91 -13.15
N ALA A 468 10.85 -7.67 -13.51
CA ALA A 468 11.60 -6.50 -13.05
C ALA A 468 11.54 -6.33 -11.52
N LEU A 469 10.38 -6.47 -10.89
CA LEU A 469 10.23 -6.44 -9.43
C LEU A 469 11.08 -7.55 -8.76
N ASN A 470 11.04 -8.77 -9.29
CA ASN A 470 11.84 -9.88 -8.79
C ASN A 470 13.34 -9.62 -8.96
N ARG A 471 13.78 -9.14 -10.13
CA ARG A 471 15.17 -8.72 -10.40
C ARG A 471 15.62 -7.60 -9.47
N ALA A 472 14.76 -6.64 -9.13
CA ALA A 472 15.06 -5.58 -8.16
C ALA A 472 15.23 -6.10 -6.71
N GLY A 473 14.75 -7.31 -6.41
CA GLY A 473 14.72 -7.89 -5.07
C GLY A 473 13.42 -7.59 -4.30
N LEU A 474 12.34 -7.27 -5.02
CA LEU A 474 10.97 -7.13 -4.51
C LEU A 474 10.17 -8.43 -4.77
N SER A 475 10.74 -9.57 -4.35
CA SER A 475 10.20 -10.91 -4.64
C SER A 475 8.83 -11.17 -4.00
N VAL A 476 8.53 -10.54 -2.85
CA VAL A 476 7.20 -10.60 -2.22
C VAL A 476 6.15 -10.01 -3.15
N ASP A 477 6.42 -8.83 -3.70
CA ASP A 477 5.51 -8.08 -4.55
C ASP A 477 5.39 -8.73 -5.94
N ALA A 478 6.50 -9.22 -6.51
CA ALA A 478 6.50 -9.98 -7.75
C ALA A 478 5.59 -11.22 -7.68
N ARG A 479 5.67 -11.99 -6.58
CA ARG A 479 4.78 -13.14 -6.34
C ARG A 479 3.31 -12.73 -6.28
N ALA A 480 2.99 -11.64 -5.57
CA ALA A 480 1.62 -11.13 -5.49
C ALA A 480 1.07 -10.73 -6.87
N VAL A 481 1.88 -10.04 -7.69
CA VAL A 481 1.53 -9.64 -9.07
C VAL A 481 1.26 -10.85 -9.96
N VAL A 482 2.04 -11.93 -9.81
CA VAL A 482 1.88 -13.19 -10.56
C VAL A 482 0.67 -13.99 -10.08
N VAL A 483 0.45 -14.13 -8.77
CA VAL A 483 -0.74 -14.79 -8.20
C VAL A 483 -2.02 -14.09 -8.69
N GLU A 484 -2.09 -12.76 -8.61
CA GLU A 484 -3.23 -12.01 -9.13
C GLU A 484 -3.41 -12.19 -10.64
N GLY A 485 -2.32 -12.28 -11.40
CA GLY A 485 -2.35 -12.56 -12.84
C GLY A 485 -2.93 -13.93 -13.17
N LEU A 486 -2.49 -14.96 -12.46
CA LEU A 486 -2.95 -16.34 -12.62
C LEU A 486 -4.43 -16.49 -12.22
N LEU A 487 -4.87 -15.83 -11.15
CA LEU A 487 -6.30 -15.72 -10.79
C LEU A 487 -7.10 -15.01 -11.89
N GLY A 488 -6.52 -13.96 -12.50
CA GLY A 488 -7.10 -13.21 -13.62
C GLY A 488 -7.45 -14.06 -14.84
N LEU A 489 -6.74 -15.17 -15.08
CA LEU A 489 -6.98 -16.05 -16.23
C LEU A 489 -8.36 -16.72 -16.22
N ALA A 490 -9.00 -16.86 -15.05
CA ALA A 490 -10.36 -17.37 -14.94
C ALA A 490 -11.44 -16.39 -15.48
N TYR A 491 -11.09 -15.10 -15.59
CA TYR A 491 -11.97 -14.01 -16.02
C TYR A 491 -11.68 -13.53 -17.45
N ALA A 492 -10.60 -14.00 -18.06
CA ALA A 492 -10.25 -13.73 -19.45
C ALA A 492 -11.01 -14.67 -20.39
N LYS A 493 -12.24 -14.29 -20.76
CA LYS A 493 -13.06 -14.92 -21.80
C LYS A 493 -13.33 -13.95 -22.94
#